data_AF-A0A4Y7Q1V6-F1
#
_entry.id   AF-A0A4Y7Q1V6-F1
#
_cell.length_a   1.000
_cell.length_b   1.000
_cell.length_c   1.000
_cell.angle_alpha   90.00
_cell.angle_beta   90.00
_cell.angle_gamma   90.00
#
_symmetry.space_group_name_H-M   'P 1'
#
loop_
_entity.id
_entity.type
_entity.pdbx_description
1 polymer ?
#
loop_
_entity_poly.entity_id
_entity_poly.type
_entity_poly.pdbx_seq_one_letter_code
_entity_poly.pdbx_strand_id
1 'polypeptide(L)'
;MPEKLLAFGFRNGPTSCPVESFQSVVSKHHFLFRVHHEKSHVHYTQDSGFTAHRYRSGWTAVRANMEYATIARDHAILAQAVYGHLCNDTGSPFISTTFNLPWTLLRADLLGSRGEADVEIVIIDGTKISSRSFFALEKLYDSNRQYSIRVCREANAAQEVLVPVQIPSAAVISRAPWKILAEHMCMLPRWFLVSPSQIEGRNVEISSRRFMARARVRFTDQKVSRYEAIVDAVTFTCVLLQSWLRLQDIFPWKPSKETRTRISPMISALAFEIVRWPGLLSHSERCSAEEWDWAIMKSYLDDLVGILLCQVKCPSIIIPIKALSHVISDLTDTVKLNVDDIAYRPMNSQP
;
A
#
# COMPACT_ATOMS: atom_id res chain seq x y z
N MET A 1 -10.36 15.79 0.24
CA MET A 1 -9.40 14.69 0.50
C MET A 1 -10.01 13.69 1.48
N PRO A 2 -9.58 12.41 1.51
CA PRO A 2 -9.84 11.61 2.69
C PRO A 2 -9.07 12.25 3.84
N GLU A 3 -9.77 12.93 4.74
CA GLU A 3 -9.20 13.60 5.91
C GLU A 3 -8.42 12.67 6.86
N LYS A 4 -8.39 11.36 6.60
CA LYS A 4 -8.16 10.33 7.60
C LYS A 4 -6.79 9.66 7.59
N LEU A 5 -6.02 9.77 6.51
CA LEU A 5 -4.67 9.19 6.44
C LEU A 5 -3.66 10.31 6.19
N LEU A 6 -2.59 10.32 6.99
CA LEU A 6 -1.46 11.22 6.79
C LEU A 6 -0.36 10.54 5.97
N ALA A 7 0.53 11.36 5.40
CA ALA A 7 1.72 10.89 4.68
C ALA A 7 2.69 10.08 5.55
N PHE A 8 2.64 10.28 6.87
CA PHE A 8 3.28 9.39 7.83
C PHE A 8 2.65 9.60 9.22
N GLY A 9 2.47 8.51 9.95
CA GLY A 9 1.93 8.58 11.30
C GLY A 9 0.47 8.98 11.37
N PHE A 10 0.08 9.36 12.59
CA PHE A 10 -1.22 9.92 12.92
C PHE A 10 -1.08 11.38 13.36
N ARG A 11 -2.16 12.16 13.26
CA ARG A 11 -2.20 13.62 13.48
C ARG A 11 -1.58 14.07 14.80
N ASN A 12 -1.78 13.29 15.86
CA ASN A 12 -1.33 13.66 17.20
C ASN A 12 0.06 13.09 17.55
N GLY A 13 0.75 12.48 16.58
CA GLY A 13 2.09 11.94 16.75
C GLY A 13 2.14 10.58 17.46
N PRO A 14 3.36 10.09 17.75
CA PRO A 14 3.60 8.72 18.18
C PRO A 14 3.29 8.43 19.65
N THR A 15 2.88 9.43 20.43
CA THR A 15 2.55 9.30 21.86
C THR A 15 1.08 9.53 22.13
N SER A 16 0.26 9.59 21.08
CA SER A 16 -1.14 9.97 21.15
C SER A 16 -2.00 8.92 20.45
N CYS A 17 -3.25 8.79 20.87
CA CYS A 17 -4.21 7.93 20.18
C CYS A 17 -4.39 8.40 18.72
N PRO A 18 -4.45 7.47 17.75
CA PRO A 18 -4.96 7.79 16.42
C PRO A 18 -6.34 8.46 16.51
N VAL A 19 -6.54 9.55 15.77
CA VAL A 19 -7.86 10.22 15.72
C VAL A 19 -8.85 9.37 14.94
N GLU A 20 -8.36 8.63 13.95
CA GLU A 20 -9.13 7.80 13.07
C GLU A 20 -9.10 6.32 13.49
N SER A 21 -10.26 5.67 13.56
CA SER A 21 -10.33 4.22 13.76
C SER A 21 -9.99 3.45 12.47
N PHE A 22 -9.59 2.19 12.62
CA PHE A 22 -9.31 1.31 11.48
C PHE A 22 -10.49 1.26 10.48
N GLN A 23 -11.71 1.07 10.97
CA GLN A 23 -12.92 0.97 10.13
C GLN A 23 -13.19 2.29 9.38
N SER A 24 -12.88 3.41 10.02
CA SER A 24 -13.03 4.75 9.46
C SER A 24 -12.05 5.00 8.32
N VAL A 25 -10.82 4.48 8.43
CA VAL A 25 -9.78 4.57 7.40
C VAL A 25 -10.07 3.60 6.25
N VAL A 26 -10.41 2.34 6.56
CA VAL A 26 -10.60 1.29 5.55
C VAL A 26 -11.77 1.55 4.61
N SER A 27 -12.78 2.32 5.06
CA SER A 27 -13.90 2.74 4.22
C SER A 27 -13.48 3.67 3.08
N LYS A 28 -12.29 4.28 3.16
CA LYS A 28 -11.71 5.14 2.13
C LYS A 28 -10.44 4.53 1.52
N HIS A 29 -9.72 3.71 2.29
CA HIS A 29 -8.42 3.12 1.96
C HIS A 29 -8.48 1.62 2.22
N HIS A 30 -8.97 0.86 1.26
CA HIS A 30 -9.20 -0.57 1.49
C HIS A 30 -7.94 -1.44 1.35
N PHE A 31 -6.80 -0.93 0.87
CA PHE A 31 -5.61 -1.75 0.71
C PHE A 31 -4.72 -1.70 1.94
N LEU A 32 -4.44 -2.88 2.47
CA LEU A 32 -3.38 -3.13 3.44
C LEU A 32 -2.24 -3.86 2.75
N PHE A 33 -1.03 -3.62 3.23
CA PHE A 33 0.19 -4.22 2.74
C PHE A 33 0.86 -5.01 3.85
N ARG A 34 1.52 -6.11 3.49
CA ARG A 34 2.34 -6.91 4.41
C ARG A 34 3.56 -7.42 3.67
N VAL A 35 4.73 -7.38 4.32
CA VAL A 35 5.90 -8.13 3.84
C VAL A 35 5.85 -9.53 4.45
N HIS A 36 5.90 -10.55 3.60
CA HIS A 36 5.97 -11.95 4.00
C HIS A 36 7.28 -12.57 3.50
N HIS A 37 7.78 -13.56 4.21
CA HIS A 37 8.93 -14.38 3.85
C HIS A 37 8.86 -15.69 4.65
N GLU A 38 9.64 -16.70 4.26
CA GLU A 38 9.57 -18.05 4.83
C GLU A 38 9.78 -18.09 6.35
N LYS A 39 10.69 -17.28 6.89
CA LYS A 39 10.97 -17.22 8.34
C LYS A 39 9.96 -16.37 9.12
N SER A 40 8.93 -15.84 8.48
CA SER A 40 7.89 -15.08 9.16
C SER A 40 7.17 -15.96 10.19
N HIS A 41 6.95 -15.46 11.40
CA HIS A 41 6.21 -16.19 12.43
C HIS A 41 4.74 -16.46 12.04
N VAL A 42 4.19 -15.67 11.11
CA VAL A 42 2.84 -15.84 10.57
C VAL A 42 2.87 -16.86 9.44
N HIS A 43 2.04 -17.89 9.55
CA HIS A 43 1.95 -18.94 8.54
C HIS A 43 0.93 -18.56 7.46
N TYR A 44 1.20 -18.93 6.20
CA TYR A 44 0.28 -18.76 5.08
C TYR A 44 -0.03 -20.11 4.43
N THR A 45 -1.31 -20.34 4.15
CA THR A 45 -1.75 -21.40 3.23
C THR A 45 -2.69 -20.82 2.19
N GLN A 46 -2.78 -21.43 1.00
CA GLN A 46 -3.71 -20.98 -0.03
C GLN A 46 -5.17 -21.10 0.41
N ASP A 47 -5.50 -22.15 1.16
CA ASP A 47 -6.88 -22.42 1.59
C ASP A 47 -7.33 -21.47 2.69
N SER A 48 -6.50 -21.28 3.72
CA SER A 48 -6.88 -20.51 4.91
C SER A 48 -6.38 -19.06 4.93
N GLY A 49 -5.41 -18.70 4.09
CA GLY A 49 -4.75 -17.39 4.14
C GLY A 49 -3.70 -17.31 5.25
N PHE A 50 -3.54 -16.14 5.88
CA PHE A 50 -2.56 -15.93 6.94
C PHE A 50 -3.13 -16.27 8.31
N THR A 51 -2.38 -17.01 9.12
CA THR A 51 -2.73 -17.35 10.50
C THR A 51 -1.64 -16.84 11.45
N ALA A 52 -2.04 -16.15 12.51
CA ALA A 52 -1.12 -15.62 13.52
C ALA A 52 -0.33 -16.76 14.17
N HIS A 53 0.92 -16.48 14.54
CA HIS A 53 1.88 -17.49 15.01
C HIS A 53 1.33 -18.39 16.13
N ARG A 54 0.61 -17.79 17.07
CA ARG A 54 0.01 -18.47 18.22
C ARG A 54 -0.91 -19.63 17.84
N TYR A 55 -1.52 -19.57 16.65
CA TYR A 55 -2.60 -20.48 16.23
C TYR A 55 -2.21 -21.43 15.08
N ARG A 56 -0.91 -21.53 14.74
CA ARG A 56 -0.44 -22.24 13.53
C ARG A 56 -0.71 -23.75 13.48
N SER A 57 -0.96 -24.42 14.61
CA SER A 57 -1.02 -25.89 14.67
C SER A 57 -2.09 -26.40 15.64
N GLY A 58 -3.07 -27.17 15.15
CA GLY A 58 -4.08 -27.83 15.98
C GLY A 58 -5.19 -26.92 16.54
N TRP A 59 -5.22 -25.64 16.11
CA TRP A 59 -6.26 -24.70 16.48
C TRP A 59 -7.28 -24.57 15.36
N THR A 60 -8.55 -24.77 15.71
CA THR A 60 -9.66 -24.37 14.83
C THR A 60 -9.82 -22.84 14.91
N ALA A 61 -10.33 -22.23 13.83
CA ALA A 61 -10.62 -20.79 13.82
C ALA A 61 -11.55 -20.39 14.98
N VAL A 62 -12.53 -21.24 15.33
CA VAL A 62 -13.44 -21.02 16.47
C VAL A 62 -12.67 -20.95 17.79
N ARG A 63 -11.80 -21.92 18.06
CA ARG A 63 -11.01 -21.99 19.30
C ARG A 63 -10.07 -20.78 19.42
N ALA A 64 -9.40 -20.41 18.34
CA ALA A 64 -8.50 -19.26 18.30
C ALA A 64 -9.25 -17.93 18.54
N ASN A 65 -10.46 -17.79 17.97
CA ASN A 65 -11.30 -16.61 18.21
C ASN A 65 -11.82 -16.53 19.65
N MET A 66 -12.14 -17.66 20.29
CA MET A 66 -12.53 -17.70 21.70
C MET A 66 -11.37 -17.29 22.61
N GLU A 67 -10.17 -17.82 22.38
CA GLU A 67 -8.99 -17.42 23.15
C GLU A 67 -8.68 -15.93 22.97
N TYR A 68 -8.67 -15.46 21.71
CA TYR A 68 -8.45 -14.04 21.44
C TYR A 68 -9.52 -13.16 22.10
N ALA A 69 -10.79 -13.61 22.17
CA ALA A 69 -11.84 -12.88 22.86
C ALA A 69 -11.55 -12.73 24.37
N THR A 70 -10.88 -13.70 25.00
CA THR A 70 -10.42 -13.58 26.39
C THR A 70 -9.31 -12.53 26.52
N ILE A 71 -8.33 -12.54 25.61
CA ILE A 71 -7.25 -11.53 25.55
C ILE A 71 -7.84 -10.13 25.34
N ALA A 72 -8.78 -9.99 24.42
CA ALA A 72 -9.35 -8.70 24.03
C ALA A 72 -10.28 -8.07 25.07
N ARG A 73 -10.78 -8.83 26.06
CA ARG A 73 -11.62 -8.31 27.15
C ARG A 73 -10.81 -7.59 28.21
N ASP A 74 -9.56 -7.98 28.42
CA ASP A 74 -8.66 -7.35 29.37
C ASP A 74 -7.73 -6.40 28.62
N HIS A 75 -7.96 -5.10 28.84
CA HIS A 75 -7.21 -4.05 28.16
C HIS A 75 -5.71 -4.09 28.46
N ALA A 76 -5.31 -4.42 29.68
CA ALA A 76 -3.89 -4.50 30.06
C ALA A 76 -3.20 -5.70 29.41
N ILE A 77 -3.88 -6.85 29.35
CA ILE A 77 -3.37 -8.05 28.66
C ILE A 77 -3.29 -7.78 27.15
N LEU A 78 -4.30 -7.16 26.55
CA LEU A 78 -4.31 -6.81 25.14
C LEU A 78 -3.15 -5.87 24.79
N ALA A 79 -2.97 -4.78 25.55
CA ALA A 79 -1.90 -3.82 25.32
C ALA A 79 -0.51 -4.46 25.49
N GLN A 80 -0.35 -5.37 26.47
CA GLN A 80 0.89 -6.15 26.61
C GLN A 80 1.13 -7.08 25.42
N ALA A 81 0.10 -7.74 24.89
CA ALA A 81 0.21 -8.60 23.72
C ALA A 81 0.57 -7.80 22.46
N VAL A 82 0.06 -6.58 22.33
CA VAL A 82 0.40 -5.63 21.25
C VAL A 82 1.86 -5.19 21.39
N TYR A 83 2.29 -4.79 22.58
CA TYR A 83 3.68 -4.41 22.83
C TYR A 83 4.65 -5.55 22.52
N GLY A 84 4.37 -6.76 23.02
CA GLY A 84 5.18 -7.95 22.73
C GLY A 84 5.23 -8.27 21.23
N HIS A 85 4.11 -8.12 20.51
CA HIS A 85 4.08 -8.29 19.05
C HIS A 85 5.05 -7.35 18.34
N LEU A 86 5.06 -6.06 18.69
CA LEU A 86 5.93 -5.07 18.08
C LEU A 86 7.41 -5.27 18.45
N CYS A 87 7.68 -5.90 19.59
CA CYS A 87 9.02 -6.35 19.98
C CYS A 87 9.44 -7.67 19.32
N ASN A 88 8.60 -8.25 18.43
CA ASN A 88 8.78 -9.56 17.79
C ASN A 88 8.79 -10.74 18.78
N ASP A 89 8.04 -10.65 19.89
CA ASP A 89 7.87 -11.78 20.80
C ASP A 89 7.15 -12.94 20.10
N THR A 90 7.68 -14.14 20.27
CA THR A 90 7.05 -15.37 19.78
C THR A 90 5.73 -15.61 20.52
N GLY A 91 4.69 -16.03 19.78
CA GLY A 91 3.39 -16.38 20.38
C GLY A 91 2.34 -15.26 20.34
N SER A 92 2.58 -14.23 19.52
CA SER A 92 1.60 -13.17 19.30
C SER A 92 0.32 -13.66 18.61
N PRO A 93 -0.87 -13.19 19.06
CA PRO A 93 -2.15 -13.50 18.42
C PRO A 93 -2.45 -12.63 17.18
N PHE A 94 -1.51 -11.80 16.73
CA PHE A 94 -1.71 -10.82 15.67
C PHE A 94 -0.91 -11.12 14.40
N ILE A 95 -1.41 -10.55 13.30
CA ILE A 95 -0.76 -10.46 12.00
C ILE A 95 -0.54 -8.99 11.69
N SER A 96 0.73 -8.58 11.57
CA SER A 96 1.14 -7.25 11.10
C SER A 96 0.68 -6.94 9.69
N THR A 97 0.06 -5.79 9.51
CA THR A 97 -0.27 -5.20 8.21
C THR A 97 -0.12 -3.68 8.30
N THR A 98 -0.11 -2.98 7.18
CA THR A 98 0.10 -1.54 7.17
C THR A 98 -0.64 -0.87 6.01
N PHE A 99 -1.07 0.38 6.17
CA PHE A 99 -1.48 1.21 5.03
C PHE A 99 -0.28 1.79 4.26
N ASN A 100 0.90 1.82 4.88
CA ASN A 100 2.12 2.44 4.38
C ASN A 100 2.87 1.50 3.40
N LEU A 101 2.46 1.56 2.13
CA LEU A 101 3.16 0.87 1.03
C LEU A 101 4.66 1.24 0.95
N PRO A 102 5.06 2.52 1.09
CA PRO A 102 6.48 2.90 1.14
C PRO A 102 7.29 2.19 2.23
N TRP A 103 6.74 2.04 3.45
CA TRP A 103 7.35 1.23 4.51
C TRP A 103 7.49 -0.24 4.06
N THR A 104 6.48 -0.76 3.38
CA THR A 104 6.47 -2.15 2.88
C THR A 104 7.57 -2.38 1.85
N LEU A 105 7.79 -1.43 0.94
CA LEU A 105 8.87 -1.49 -0.05
C LEU A 105 10.25 -1.46 0.59
N LEU A 106 10.46 -0.52 1.52
CA LEU A 106 11.70 -0.45 2.29
C LEU A 106 11.97 -1.74 3.05
N ARG A 107 10.94 -2.31 3.71
CA ARG A 107 11.09 -3.54 4.48
C ARG A 107 11.39 -4.75 3.58
N ALA A 108 10.75 -4.84 2.42
CA ALA A 108 11.04 -5.89 1.44
C ALA A 108 12.47 -5.78 0.89
N ASP A 109 12.95 -4.58 0.56
CA ASP A 109 14.33 -4.34 0.11
C ASP A 109 15.37 -4.73 1.17
N LEU A 110 15.12 -4.37 2.44
CA LEU A 110 15.99 -4.72 3.56
C LEU A 110 16.09 -6.24 3.76
N LEU A 111 14.96 -6.97 3.70
CA LEU A 111 14.95 -8.42 3.84
C LEU A 111 15.62 -9.10 2.63
N GLY A 112 15.31 -8.65 1.41
CA GLY A 112 15.93 -9.16 0.19
C GLY A 112 17.45 -8.93 0.18
N SER A 113 17.91 -7.76 0.60
CA SER A 113 19.34 -7.45 0.70
C SER A 113 20.07 -8.25 1.79
N ARG A 114 19.35 -8.73 2.82
CA ARG A 114 19.87 -9.67 3.83
C ARG A 114 19.90 -11.12 3.36
N GLY A 115 19.46 -11.41 2.14
CA GLY A 115 19.40 -12.76 1.58
C GLY A 115 18.26 -13.61 2.12
N GLU A 116 17.20 -13.00 2.64
CA GLU A 116 15.98 -13.74 2.99
C GLU A 116 15.32 -14.29 1.72
N ALA A 117 15.02 -15.58 1.73
CA ALA A 117 14.35 -16.25 0.62
C ALA A 117 12.86 -15.88 0.57
N ASP A 118 12.29 -15.91 -0.64
CA ASP A 118 10.86 -15.77 -0.90
C ASP A 118 10.20 -14.56 -0.23
N VAL A 119 10.91 -13.42 -0.22
CA VAL A 119 10.34 -12.15 0.24
C VAL A 119 9.24 -11.72 -0.75
N GLU A 120 8.07 -11.40 -0.21
CA GLU A 120 6.89 -11.01 -0.98
C GLU A 120 6.21 -9.79 -0.36
N ILE A 121 5.65 -8.95 -1.22
CA ILE A 121 4.70 -7.91 -0.85
C ILE A 121 3.30 -8.45 -1.08
N VAL A 122 2.53 -8.55 0.00
CA VAL A 122 1.16 -9.04 0.00
C VAL A 122 0.22 -7.85 0.00
N ILE A 123 -0.77 -7.86 -0.90
CA ILE A 123 -1.85 -6.87 -0.96
C ILE A 123 -3.11 -7.52 -0.41
N ILE A 124 -3.73 -6.84 0.55
CA ILE A 124 -4.84 -7.35 1.33
C ILE A 124 -6.01 -6.37 1.25
N ASP A 125 -7.19 -6.87 0.98
CA ASP A 125 -8.44 -6.14 1.05
C ASP A 125 -8.86 -6.01 2.52
N GLY A 126 -8.57 -4.86 3.11
CA GLY A 126 -8.91 -4.51 4.48
C GLY A 126 -10.42 -4.49 4.75
N THR A 127 -11.28 -4.44 3.75
CA THR A 127 -12.74 -4.55 3.97
C THR A 127 -13.18 -5.99 4.26
N LYS A 128 -12.33 -6.97 3.95
CA LYS A 128 -12.59 -8.41 4.11
C LYS A 128 -11.86 -9.06 5.28
N ILE A 129 -11.16 -8.28 6.10
CA ILE A 129 -10.50 -8.77 7.31
C ILE A 129 -11.39 -8.61 8.54
N SER A 130 -10.92 -9.12 9.68
CA SER A 130 -11.63 -9.03 10.96
C SER A 130 -12.03 -7.59 11.29
N SER A 131 -13.29 -7.37 11.63
CA SER A 131 -13.79 -6.09 12.16
C SER A 131 -13.15 -5.70 13.49
N ARG A 132 -12.48 -6.64 14.16
CA ARG A 132 -11.69 -6.44 15.38
C ARG A 132 -10.26 -5.99 15.12
N SER A 133 -9.88 -5.74 13.87
CA SER A 133 -8.58 -5.15 13.54
C SER A 133 -8.49 -3.71 14.03
N PHE A 134 -7.31 -3.28 14.46
CA PHE A 134 -7.07 -1.96 15.04
C PHE A 134 -5.67 -1.46 14.74
N PHE A 135 -5.46 -0.15 14.89
CA PHE A 135 -4.12 0.43 14.84
C PHE A 135 -3.34 0.07 16.09
N ALA A 136 -2.13 -0.45 15.95
CA ALA A 136 -1.32 -0.88 17.10
C ALA A 136 -1.17 0.25 18.15
N LEU A 137 -1.03 1.50 17.69
CA LEU A 137 -0.88 2.67 18.55
C LEU A 137 -2.10 2.95 19.43
N GLU A 138 -3.32 2.61 18.98
CA GLU A 138 -4.56 2.76 19.76
C GLU A 138 -4.45 2.04 21.11
N LYS A 139 -4.00 0.77 21.08
CA LYS A 139 -3.91 -0.06 22.30
C LYS A 139 -2.68 0.25 23.15
N LEU A 140 -1.62 0.80 22.56
CA LEU A 140 -0.48 1.26 23.33
C LEU A 140 -0.78 2.56 24.08
N TYR A 141 -1.54 3.47 23.46
CA TYR A 141 -1.90 4.76 24.07
C TYR A 141 -2.86 4.60 25.24
N ASP A 142 -3.89 3.78 25.08
CA ASP A 142 -4.90 3.59 26.11
C ASP A 142 -4.37 2.87 27.37
N SER A 143 -3.11 2.43 27.38
CA SER A 143 -2.53 1.72 28.52
C SER A 143 -1.89 2.69 29.51
N ASN A 144 -2.04 2.43 30.81
CA ASN A 144 -1.31 3.14 31.87
C ASN A 144 0.17 2.72 31.98
N ARG A 145 0.69 1.85 31.09
CA ARG A 145 2.08 1.37 31.12
C ARG A 145 2.99 2.25 30.25
N GLN A 146 4.19 2.52 30.74
CA GLN A 146 5.24 3.17 29.95
C GLN A 146 5.82 2.19 28.93
N TYR A 147 5.28 2.19 27.72
CA TYR A 147 5.90 1.51 26.59
C TYR A 147 7.08 2.30 26.05
N SER A 148 8.00 1.62 25.37
CA SER A 148 9.15 2.28 24.76
C SER A 148 8.67 3.28 23.70
N ILE A 149 9.07 4.55 23.84
CA ILE A 149 8.81 5.60 22.85
C ILE A 149 9.27 5.18 21.45
N ARG A 150 10.32 4.35 21.36
CA ARG A 150 10.82 3.80 20.10
C ARG A 150 9.76 2.93 19.41
N VAL A 151 9.16 1.99 20.14
CA VAL A 151 8.13 1.08 19.63
C VAL A 151 6.90 1.86 19.16
N CYS A 152 6.45 2.85 19.93
CA CYS A 152 5.31 3.68 19.52
C CYS A 152 5.63 4.52 18.27
N ARG A 153 6.86 5.04 18.15
CA ARG A 153 7.33 5.76 16.95
C ARG A 153 7.35 4.88 15.71
N GLU A 154 7.82 3.65 15.84
CA GLU A 154 7.86 2.67 14.75
C GLU A 154 6.46 2.29 14.30
N ALA A 155 5.58 1.90 15.23
CA ALA A 155 4.19 1.55 14.94
C ALA A 155 3.41 2.71 14.30
N ASN A 156 3.61 3.94 14.80
CA ASN A 156 3.06 5.15 14.21
C ASN A 156 3.59 5.35 12.78
N ALA A 157 4.91 5.34 12.59
CA ALA A 157 5.50 5.59 11.28
C ALA A 157 5.12 4.51 10.24
N ALA A 158 4.92 3.28 10.68
CA ALA A 158 4.39 2.20 9.85
C ALA A 158 2.88 2.31 9.65
N GLN A 159 2.13 3.11 10.42
CA GLN A 159 0.65 3.05 10.46
C GLN A 159 0.19 1.59 10.64
N GLU A 160 0.83 0.92 11.60
CA GLU A 160 0.71 -0.52 11.81
C GLU A 160 -0.72 -0.90 12.21
N VAL A 161 -1.30 -1.85 11.48
CA VAL A 161 -2.61 -2.45 11.71
C VAL A 161 -2.40 -3.89 12.13
N LEU A 162 -2.96 -4.24 13.29
CA LEU A 162 -2.90 -5.61 13.81
C LEU A 162 -4.21 -6.32 13.52
N VAL A 163 -4.11 -7.41 12.75
CA VAL A 163 -5.24 -8.29 12.46
C VAL A 163 -5.19 -9.48 13.41
N PRO A 164 -6.20 -9.69 14.27
CA PRO A 164 -6.19 -10.81 15.19
C PRO A 164 -6.49 -12.12 14.47
N VAL A 165 -5.84 -13.19 14.94
CA VAL A 165 -6.10 -14.59 14.57
C VAL A 165 -5.76 -14.94 13.11
N GLN A 166 -6.50 -14.39 12.14
CA GLN A 166 -6.44 -14.83 10.75
C GLN A 166 -6.78 -13.69 9.77
N ILE A 167 -6.08 -13.68 8.63
CA ILE A 167 -6.50 -12.97 7.41
C ILE A 167 -6.95 -14.04 6.41
N PRO A 168 -8.24 -14.11 6.06
CA PRO A 168 -8.75 -15.16 5.18
C PRO A 168 -8.12 -15.06 3.78
N SER A 169 -7.97 -16.19 3.11
CA SER A 169 -7.45 -16.26 1.73
C SER A 169 -8.21 -15.34 0.77
N ALA A 170 -9.52 -15.23 0.92
CA ALA A 170 -10.38 -14.34 0.12
C ALA A 170 -10.11 -12.83 0.31
N ALA A 171 -9.42 -12.43 1.40
CA ALA A 171 -8.97 -11.06 1.61
C ALA A 171 -7.59 -10.80 0.96
N VAL A 172 -6.83 -11.85 0.61
CA VAL A 172 -5.53 -11.71 -0.04
C VAL A 172 -5.75 -11.48 -1.54
N ILE A 173 -5.50 -10.26 -2.00
CA ILE A 173 -5.68 -9.88 -3.41
C ILE A 173 -4.52 -10.43 -4.25
N SER A 174 -3.29 -10.16 -3.84
CA SER A 174 -2.09 -10.52 -4.60
C SER A 174 -0.90 -10.74 -3.68
N ARG A 175 0.05 -11.55 -4.15
CA ARG A 175 1.38 -11.73 -3.58
C ARG A 175 2.37 -11.44 -4.68
N ALA A 176 3.16 -10.37 -4.51
CA ALA A 176 4.15 -9.91 -5.47
C ALA A 176 5.55 -10.28 -4.95
N PRO A 177 6.27 -11.21 -5.60
CA PRO A 177 7.63 -11.55 -5.20
C PRO A 177 8.55 -10.34 -5.31
N TRP A 178 9.28 -10.05 -4.23
CA TRP A 178 10.24 -8.94 -4.17
C TRP A 178 11.31 -9.08 -5.25
N LYS A 179 11.77 -10.30 -5.52
CA LYS A 179 12.76 -10.58 -6.56
C LYS A 179 12.35 -10.02 -7.93
N ILE A 180 11.08 -10.18 -8.31
CA ILE A 180 10.55 -9.65 -9.58
C ILE A 180 10.57 -8.12 -9.57
N LEU A 181 10.17 -7.51 -8.46
CA LEU A 181 10.23 -6.05 -8.30
C LEU A 181 11.67 -5.52 -8.35
N ALA A 182 12.63 -6.25 -7.76
CA ALA A 182 14.03 -5.89 -7.74
C ALA A 182 14.70 -6.02 -9.12
N GLU A 183 14.33 -7.02 -9.91
CA GLU A 183 14.79 -7.17 -11.30
C GLU A 183 14.20 -6.10 -12.24
N HIS A 184 13.04 -5.51 -11.86
CA HIS A 184 12.33 -4.51 -12.62
C HIS A 184 12.18 -3.19 -11.85
N MET A 185 13.26 -2.73 -11.20
CA MET A 185 13.25 -1.51 -10.38
C MET A 185 12.76 -0.26 -11.14
N CYS A 186 12.93 -0.21 -12.47
CA CYS A 186 12.38 0.85 -13.32
C CYS A 186 10.85 0.93 -13.32
N MET A 187 10.15 -0.06 -12.78
CA MET A 187 8.70 -0.10 -12.66
C MET A 187 8.18 0.39 -11.30
N LEU A 188 9.09 0.69 -10.36
CA LEU A 188 8.74 1.39 -9.14
C LEU A 188 8.53 2.87 -9.44
N PRO A 189 7.60 3.55 -8.76
CA PRO A 189 7.44 4.97 -8.91
C PRO A 189 8.74 5.72 -8.64
N ARG A 190 9.11 6.63 -9.55
CA ARG A 190 10.42 7.28 -9.57
C ARG A 190 10.77 8.03 -8.27
N TRP A 191 9.77 8.51 -7.54
CA TRP A 191 9.97 9.20 -6.27
C TRP A 191 10.38 8.27 -5.12
N PHE A 192 10.20 6.95 -5.25
CA PHE A 192 10.73 5.96 -4.29
C PHE A 192 12.20 5.59 -4.55
N LEU A 193 12.74 6.00 -5.70
CA LEU A 193 14.08 5.65 -6.16
C LEU A 193 15.07 6.80 -5.92
N VAL A 194 16.27 6.47 -5.42
CA VAL A 194 17.39 7.43 -5.33
C VAL A 194 18.19 7.44 -6.63
N SER A 195 18.24 6.29 -7.29
CA SER A 195 18.79 6.10 -8.62
C SER A 195 17.93 5.08 -9.37
N PRO A 196 18.05 4.95 -10.71
CA PRO A 196 17.19 4.05 -11.51
C PRO A 196 17.16 2.58 -11.06
N SER A 197 18.11 2.16 -10.23
CA SER A 197 18.26 0.78 -9.75
C SER A 197 18.30 0.66 -8.22
N GLN A 198 17.99 1.72 -7.48
CA GLN A 198 18.17 1.73 -6.02
C GLN A 198 17.03 2.43 -5.28
N ILE A 199 16.44 1.67 -4.36
CA ILE A 199 15.59 2.20 -3.29
C ILE A 199 16.46 2.75 -2.18
N GLU A 200 15.99 3.86 -1.60
CA GLU A 200 16.67 4.47 -0.47
C GLU A 200 16.68 3.57 0.77
N GLY A 201 17.79 3.53 1.51
CA GLY A 201 17.87 2.79 2.78
C GLY A 201 18.59 1.45 2.71
N ARG A 202 19.06 1.03 1.53
CA ARG A 202 19.82 -0.23 1.37
C ARG A 202 21.04 -0.35 2.29
N ASN A 203 21.69 0.77 2.62
CA ASN A 203 22.93 0.82 3.40
C ASN A 203 22.78 1.51 4.77
N VAL A 204 21.60 2.04 5.10
CA VAL A 204 21.34 2.75 6.37
C VAL A 204 19.93 2.40 6.81
N GLU A 205 19.78 1.92 8.05
CA GLU A 205 18.46 1.71 8.64
C GLU A 205 17.75 3.06 8.76
N ILE A 206 16.90 3.37 7.77
CA ILE A 206 16.07 4.57 7.75
C ILE A 206 14.68 4.21 8.27
N SER A 207 14.09 5.10 9.05
CA SER A 207 12.68 4.96 9.42
C SER A 207 11.79 5.21 8.20
N SER A 208 10.59 4.62 8.15
CA SER A 208 9.62 4.92 7.09
C SER A 208 9.28 6.40 7.01
N ARG A 209 9.23 7.09 8.15
CA ARG A 209 9.04 8.56 8.17
C ARG A 209 10.13 9.26 7.35
N ARG A 210 11.40 8.86 7.52
CA ARG A 210 12.52 9.46 6.78
C ARG A 210 12.50 9.06 5.30
N PHE A 211 12.22 7.80 4.99
CA PHE A 211 12.03 7.33 3.61
C PHE A 211 10.95 8.17 2.91
N MET A 212 9.82 8.38 3.57
CA MET A 212 8.69 9.16 3.06
C MET A 212 9.01 10.63 2.86
N ALA A 213 9.59 11.28 3.87
CA ALA A 213 10.00 12.68 3.77
C ALA A 213 10.90 12.89 2.53
N ARG A 214 11.85 11.98 2.31
CA ARG A 214 12.76 12.04 1.16
C ARG A 214 12.08 11.69 -0.16
N ALA A 215 11.16 10.74 -0.19
CA ALA A 215 10.38 10.43 -1.38
C ALA A 215 9.53 11.65 -1.82
N ARG A 216 8.93 12.38 -0.87
CA ARG A 216 8.19 13.61 -1.15
C ARG A 216 9.09 14.73 -1.68
N VAL A 217 10.27 14.91 -1.07
CA VAL A 217 11.26 15.88 -1.55
C VAL A 217 11.68 15.54 -2.98
N ARG A 218 12.01 14.27 -3.26
CA ARG A 218 12.32 13.82 -4.63
C ARG A 218 11.19 14.07 -5.60
N PHE A 219 9.94 13.82 -5.21
CA PHE A 219 8.77 14.08 -6.04
C PHE A 219 8.74 15.55 -6.50
N THR A 220 8.96 16.48 -5.56
CA THR A 220 9.02 17.91 -5.85
C THR A 220 10.26 18.29 -6.68
N ASP A 221 11.44 17.82 -6.29
CA ASP A 221 12.72 18.18 -6.92
C ASP A 221 12.82 17.66 -8.36
N GLN A 222 12.31 16.45 -8.61
CA GLN A 222 12.23 15.86 -9.96
C GLN A 222 11.13 16.50 -10.82
N LYS A 223 10.34 17.42 -10.26
CA LYS A 223 9.21 18.07 -10.92
C LYS A 223 8.25 17.06 -11.57
N VAL A 224 7.96 15.98 -10.84
CA VAL A 224 7.10 14.89 -11.34
C VAL A 224 5.74 15.47 -11.73
N SER A 225 5.41 15.38 -13.01
CA SER A 225 4.11 15.84 -13.51
C SER A 225 2.99 14.91 -13.07
N ARG A 226 1.75 15.41 -13.08
CA ARG A 226 0.53 14.60 -12.83
C ARG A 226 0.50 13.35 -13.70
N TYR A 227 0.86 13.53 -14.96
CA TYR A 227 0.88 12.48 -15.96
C TYR A 227 1.87 11.36 -15.62
N GLU A 228 3.13 11.73 -15.38
CA GLU A 228 4.18 10.79 -15.01
C GLU A 228 3.81 10.02 -13.73
N ALA A 229 3.23 10.71 -12.75
CA ALA A 229 2.80 10.09 -11.50
C ALA A 229 1.71 9.02 -11.73
N ILE A 230 0.74 9.28 -12.62
CA ILE A 230 -0.31 8.32 -12.97
C ILE A 230 0.29 7.11 -13.71
N VAL A 231 1.16 7.36 -14.69
CA VAL A 231 1.81 6.28 -15.47
C VAL A 231 2.64 5.37 -14.57
N ASP A 232 3.48 5.96 -13.71
CA ASP A 232 4.28 5.24 -12.74
C ASP A 232 3.39 4.41 -11.80
N ALA A 233 2.28 4.98 -11.31
CA ALA A 233 1.37 4.31 -10.38
C ALA A 233 0.59 3.16 -11.01
N VAL A 234 0.05 3.33 -12.22
CA VAL A 234 -0.66 2.27 -12.95
C VAL A 234 0.28 1.14 -13.34
N THR A 235 1.49 1.49 -13.80
CA THR A 235 2.55 0.53 -14.12
C THR A 235 2.88 -0.31 -12.90
N PHE A 236 3.19 0.34 -11.78
CA PHE A 236 3.55 -0.35 -10.56
C PHE A 236 2.41 -1.22 -10.02
N THR A 237 1.18 -0.74 -10.10
CA THR A 237 -0.03 -1.51 -9.75
C THR A 237 -0.14 -2.80 -10.54
N CYS A 238 0.08 -2.75 -11.85
CA CYS A 238 0.03 -3.93 -12.70
C CYS A 238 1.11 -4.95 -12.33
N VAL A 239 2.29 -4.50 -11.91
CA VAL A 239 3.35 -5.39 -11.40
C VAL A 239 2.95 -6.02 -10.07
N LEU A 240 2.45 -5.23 -9.13
CA LEU A 240 1.98 -5.72 -7.83
C LEU A 240 0.81 -6.72 -7.95
N LEU A 241 -0.06 -6.53 -8.94
CA LEU A 241 -1.21 -7.39 -9.20
C LEU A 241 -0.92 -8.49 -10.23
N GLN A 242 0.30 -8.64 -10.74
CA GLN A 242 0.58 -9.51 -11.89
C GLN A 242 0.10 -10.95 -11.70
N SER A 243 0.32 -11.55 -10.53
CA SER A 243 -0.12 -12.92 -10.23
C SER A 243 -1.65 -13.01 -10.23
N TRP A 244 -2.32 -12.05 -9.60
CA TRP A 244 -3.78 -11.95 -9.61
C TRP A 244 -4.34 -11.75 -11.03
N LEU A 245 -3.78 -10.82 -11.81
CA LEU A 245 -4.23 -10.52 -13.17
C LEU A 245 -4.12 -11.73 -14.11
N ARG A 246 -3.09 -12.58 -13.94
CA ARG A 246 -2.95 -13.85 -14.67
C ARG A 246 -4.07 -14.85 -14.33
N LEU A 247 -4.46 -14.94 -13.07
CA LEU A 247 -5.59 -15.79 -12.63
C LEU A 247 -6.95 -15.31 -13.14
N GLN A 248 -7.03 -14.06 -13.61
CA GLN A 248 -8.24 -13.49 -14.21
C GLN A 248 -8.27 -13.59 -15.74
N ASP A 249 -7.35 -14.37 -16.34
CA ASP A 249 -7.20 -14.56 -17.79
C ASP A 249 -6.97 -13.25 -18.58
N ILE A 250 -6.46 -12.21 -17.93
CA ILE A 250 -6.14 -10.91 -18.57
C ILE A 250 -4.81 -11.00 -19.34
N PHE A 251 -3.97 -11.97 -19.00
CA PHE A 251 -2.70 -12.20 -19.68
C PHE A 251 -2.63 -13.68 -20.05
N PRO A 252 -2.34 -14.02 -21.32
CA PRO A 252 -1.88 -13.15 -22.42
C PRO A 252 -2.99 -12.50 -23.29
N TRP A 253 -4.26 -12.67 -22.93
CA TRP A 253 -5.39 -12.38 -23.82
C TRP A 253 -6.01 -11.00 -23.61
N LYS A 254 -6.65 -10.45 -24.65
CA LYS A 254 -7.45 -9.23 -24.47
C LYS A 254 -8.66 -9.57 -23.57
N PRO A 255 -8.82 -8.93 -22.39
CA PRO A 255 -9.91 -9.25 -21.49
C PRO A 255 -11.27 -8.92 -22.12
N SER A 256 -12.28 -9.73 -21.82
CA SER A 256 -13.67 -9.49 -22.24
C SER A 256 -14.19 -8.15 -21.68
N LYS A 257 -15.29 -7.62 -22.21
CA LYS A 257 -15.92 -6.40 -21.66
C LYS A 257 -16.28 -6.59 -20.18
N GLU A 258 -16.84 -7.75 -19.82
CA GLU A 258 -17.23 -8.09 -18.45
C GLU A 258 -16.01 -8.17 -17.52
N THR A 259 -14.95 -8.88 -17.95
CA THR A 259 -13.70 -8.97 -17.19
C THR A 259 -13.12 -7.57 -16.94
N ARG A 260 -13.09 -6.71 -17.97
CA ARG A 260 -12.63 -5.31 -17.84
C ARG A 260 -13.42 -4.52 -16.81
N THR A 261 -14.75 -4.59 -16.88
CA THR A 261 -15.64 -3.91 -15.91
C THR A 261 -15.39 -4.39 -14.48
N ARG A 262 -15.06 -5.67 -14.28
CA ARG A 262 -14.76 -6.22 -12.96
C ARG A 262 -13.38 -5.79 -12.41
N ILE A 263 -12.36 -5.74 -13.25
CA ILE A 263 -10.95 -5.57 -12.82
C ILE A 263 -10.52 -4.10 -12.76
N SER A 264 -11.10 -3.25 -13.63
CA SER A 264 -10.72 -1.85 -13.75
C SER A 264 -10.82 -1.12 -12.41
N PRO A 265 -11.90 -1.25 -11.61
CA PRO A 265 -11.99 -0.56 -10.33
C PRO A 265 -10.89 -0.94 -9.34
N MET A 266 -10.42 -2.19 -9.38
CA MET A 266 -9.35 -2.69 -8.49
C MET A 266 -8.00 -2.08 -8.86
N ILE A 267 -7.64 -2.12 -10.15
CA ILE A 267 -6.40 -1.50 -10.67
C ILE A 267 -6.45 0.00 -10.41
N SER A 268 -7.57 0.64 -10.75
CA SER A 268 -7.75 2.07 -10.55
C SER A 268 -7.60 2.48 -9.09
N ALA A 269 -8.26 1.74 -8.18
CA ALA A 269 -8.19 2.06 -6.75
C ALA A 269 -6.76 1.91 -6.22
N LEU A 270 -6.05 0.84 -6.57
CA LEU A 270 -4.69 0.63 -6.05
C LEU A 270 -3.70 1.64 -6.64
N ALA A 271 -3.80 1.92 -7.94
CA ALA A 271 -2.99 2.96 -8.58
C ALA A 271 -3.30 4.34 -8.00
N PHE A 272 -4.56 4.64 -7.71
CA PHE A 272 -4.95 5.89 -7.04
C PHE A 272 -4.33 5.98 -5.64
N GLU A 273 -4.30 4.87 -4.90
CA GLU A 273 -3.65 4.79 -3.60
C GLU A 273 -2.15 5.04 -3.69
N ILE A 274 -1.47 4.55 -4.73
CA ILE A 274 -0.05 4.80 -5.00
C ILE A 274 0.23 6.26 -5.39
N VAL A 275 -0.50 6.80 -6.37
CA VAL A 275 -0.22 8.13 -6.95
C VAL A 275 -0.43 9.26 -5.95
N ARG A 276 -1.37 9.08 -5.02
CA ARG A 276 -1.71 10.11 -4.05
C ARG A 276 -0.78 10.17 -2.85
N TRP A 277 0.04 9.13 -2.61
CA TRP A 277 0.90 9.04 -1.43
C TRP A 277 1.78 10.29 -1.23
N PRO A 278 2.45 10.82 -2.27
CA PRO A 278 3.18 12.08 -2.18
C PRO A 278 2.32 13.29 -1.81
N GLY A 279 1.01 13.25 -2.09
CA GLY A 279 0.09 14.34 -1.83
C GLY A 279 -0.68 14.26 -0.52
N LEU A 280 -0.48 13.21 0.29
CA LEU A 280 -1.04 13.15 1.63
C LEU A 280 -0.46 14.28 2.50
N LEU A 281 -1.22 14.74 3.50
CA LEU A 281 -0.77 15.83 4.38
C LEU A 281 0.45 15.41 5.23
N SER A 282 1.41 16.33 5.37
CA SER A 282 2.59 16.22 6.24
C SER A 282 2.75 17.48 7.09
N HIS A 283 3.28 17.33 8.31
CA HIS A 283 3.59 18.46 9.19
C HIS A 283 4.97 19.09 8.93
N SER A 284 5.88 18.40 8.24
CA SER A 284 7.28 18.82 8.12
C SER A 284 7.79 19.01 6.70
N GLU A 285 7.16 18.41 5.69
CA GLU A 285 7.64 18.48 4.31
C GLU A 285 6.48 18.71 3.34
N ARG A 286 6.44 19.91 2.75
CA ARG A 286 5.52 20.23 1.65
C ARG A 286 5.90 19.43 0.40
N CYS A 287 4.89 18.92 -0.29
CA CYS A 287 5.03 18.28 -1.59
C CYS A 287 4.13 18.99 -2.61
N SER A 288 4.62 19.17 -3.84
CA SER A 288 3.84 19.77 -4.93
C SER A 288 2.53 19.02 -5.23
N ALA A 289 2.46 17.72 -4.90
CA ALA A 289 1.24 16.92 -5.04
C ALA A 289 0.13 17.29 -4.05
N GLU A 290 0.40 17.98 -2.94
CA GLU A 290 -0.63 18.36 -1.95
C GLU A 290 -1.69 19.30 -2.55
N GLU A 291 -1.31 20.08 -3.57
CA GLU A 291 -2.14 21.07 -4.24
C GLU A 291 -2.92 20.48 -5.42
N TRP A 292 -2.80 19.18 -5.68
CA TRP A 292 -3.46 18.55 -6.83
C TRP A 292 -4.95 18.30 -6.57
N ASP A 293 -5.75 18.46 -7.62
CA ASP A 293 -7.14 18.04 -7.61
C ASP A 293 -7.24 16.52 -7.80
N TRP A 294 -7.55 15.83 -6.72
CA TRP A 294 -7.65 14.37 -6.71
C TRP A 294 -8.84 13.82 -7.49
N ALA A 295 -9.89 14.60 -7.72
CA ALA A 295 -11.00 14.18 -8.57
C ALA A 295 -10.54 14.10 -10.03
N ILE A 296 -9.78 15.10 -10.48
CA ILE A 296 -9.17 15.12 -11.81
C ILE A 296 -8.15 13.98 -11.94
N MET A 297 -7.27 13.81 -10.95
CA MET A 297 -6.28 12.71 -10.96
C MET A 297 -6.93 11.34 -11.07
N LYS A 298 -8.04 11.12 -10.35
CA LYS A 298 -8.79 9.87 -10.42
C LYS A 298 -9.40 9.63 -11.80
N SER A 299 -9.99 10.65 -12.42
CA SER A 299 -10.54 10.55 -13.78
C SER A 299 -9.47 10.13 -14.79
N TYR A 300 -8.33 10.82 -14.82
CA TYR A 300 -7.25 10.49 -15.75
C TYR A 300 -6.68 9.10 -15.53
N LEU A 301 -6.65 8.65 -14.28
CA LEU A 301 -6.20 7.32 -13.93
C LEU A 301 -7.20 6.26 -14.41
N ASP A 302 -8.50 6.46 -14.21
CA ASP A 302 -9.55 5.58 -14.72
C ASP A 302 -9.52 5.48 -16.25
N ASP A 303 -9.29 6.60 -16.95
CA ASP A 303 -9.13 6.63 -18.41
C ASP A 303 -7.90 5.82 -18.86
N LEU A 304 -6.74 6.02 -18.21
CA LEU A 304 -5.52 5.29 -18.55
C LEU A 304 -5.67 3.77 -18.32
N VAL A 305 -6.28 3.36 -17.20
CA VAL A 305 -6.57 1.95 -16.93
C VAL A 305 -7.50 1.38 -18.00
N GLY A 306 -8.54 2.12 -18.38
CA GLY A 306 -9.45 1.74 -19.46
C GLY A 306 -8.71 1.49 -20.78
N ILE A 307 -7.83 2.41 -21.18
CA ILE A 307 -7.01 2.31 -22.39
C ILE A 307 -6.08 1.10 -22.33
N LEU A 308 -5.35 0.94 -21.23
CA LEU A 308 -4.42 -0.18 -21.02
C LEU A 308 -5.14 -1.51 -21.19
N LEU A 309 -6.30 -1.69 -20.55
CA LEU A 309 -7.09 -2.92 -20.66
C LEU A 309 -7.72 -3.12 -22.05
N CYS A 310 -7.87 -2.07 -22.87
CA CYS A 310 -8.38 -2.17 -24.24
C CYS A 310 -7.32 -2.59 -25.26
N GLN A 311 -6.05 -2.29 -25.00
CA GLN A 311 -4.96 -2.39 -25.99
C GLN A 311 -4.02 -3.58 -25.77
N VAL A 312 -4.03 -4.20 -24.60
CA VAL A 312 -3.13 -5.31 -24.29
C VAL A 312 -3.55 -6.58 -25.06
N LYS A 313 -2.83 -6.86 -26.15
CA LYS A 313 -2.52 -8.23 -26.62
C LYS A 313 -1.04 -8.45 -26.30
N CYS A 314 -0.71 -8.96 -25.11
CA CYS A 314 0.69 -9.15 -24.75
C CYS A 314 0.90 -10.36 -23.84
N PRO A 315 1.96 -11.16 -24.07
CA PRO A 315 2.25 -12.34 -23.26
C PRO A 315 2.75 -12.03 -21.84
N SER A 316 3.15 -10.79 -21.54
CA SER A 316 3.52 -10.35 -20.20
C SER A 316 3.13 -8.88 -19.99
N ILE A 317 3.08 -8.40 -18.74
CA ILE A 317 2.89 -6.98 -18.36
C ILE A 317 4.21 -6.19 -18.50
N ILE A 318 5.35 -6.86 -18.42
CA ILE A 318 6.68 -6.24 -18.41
C ILE A 318 7.06 -5.71 -19.80
N ILE A 319 6.59 -6.36 -20.87
CA ILE A 319 6.81 -5.97 -22.27
C ILE A 319 5.93 -4.77 -22.72
N PRO A 320 4.63 -4.70 -22.41
CA PRO A 320 3.77 -3.61 -22.87
C PRO A 320 4.07 -2.29 -22.22
N ILE A 321 4.91 -2.17 -21.17
CA ILE A 321 5.25 -0.84 -20.62
C ILE A 321 6.13 -0.03 -21.60
N LYS A 322 6.98 -0.69 -22.40
CA LYS A 322 7.71 -0.06 -23.53
C LYS A 322 6.83 0.21 -24.75
N ALA A 323 5.74 -0.54 -24.93
CA ALA A 323 4.77 -0.28 -26.00
C ALA A 323 3.76 0.80 -25.57
N LEU A 324 3.41 0.81 -24.28
CA LEU A 324 2.61 1.82 -23.62
C LEU A 324 3.33 3.15 -23.72
N SER A 325 4.66 3.27 -23.54
CA SER A 325 5.34 4.56 -23.73
C SER A 325 5.08 5.21 -25.11
N HIS A 326 4.86 4.42 -26.17
CA HIS A 326 4.46 4.94 -27.48
C HIS A 326 2.97 5.37 -27.53
N VAL A 327 2.05 4.52 -27.05
CA VAL A 327 0.62 4.88 -26.95
C VAL A 327 0.39 6.07 -26.00
N ILE A 328 1.16 6.11 -24.91
CA ILE A 328 1.24 7.17 -23.90
C ILE A 328 1.73 8.46 -24.56
N SER A 329 2.73 8.42 -25.43
CA SER A 329 3.13 9.58 -26.24
C SER A 329 1.98 10.11 -27.11
N ASP A 330 1.26 9.23 -27.82
CA ASP A 330 0.13 9.63 -28.68
C ASP A 330 -1.07 10.19 -27.88
N LEU A 331 -1.31 9.64 -26.68
CA LEU A 331 -2.27 10.18 -25.72
C LEU A 331 -1.79 11.48 -25.07
N THR A 332 -0.47 11.68 -24.94
CA THR A 332 0.12 12.91 -24.40
C THR A 332 -0.17 14.08 -25.34
N ASP A 333 -0.09 13.87 -26.65
CA ASP A 333 -0.46 14.88 -27.63
C ASP A 333 -1.97 15.16 -27.58
N THR A 334 -2.79 14.13 -27.39
CA THR A 334 -4.25 14.26 -27.30
C THR A 334 -4.73 14.91 -25.99
N VAL A 335 -4.06 14.63 -24.86
CA VAL A 335 -4.42 15.17 -23.53
C VAL A 335 -3.81 16.56 -23.30
N LYS A 336 -2.60 16.86 -23.79
CA LYS A 336 -2.06 18.23 -23.77
C LYS A 336 -2.98 19.20 -24.51
N LEU A 337 -3.51 18.81 -25.67
CA LEU A 337 -4.50 19.59 -26.42
C LEU A 337 -5.75 19.91 -25.58
N ASN A 338 -6.25 18.95 -24.81
CA ASN A 338 -7.45 19.17 -23.97
C ASN A 338 -7.17 19.93 -22.67
N VAL A 339 -5.97 19.83 -22.09
CA VAL A 339 -5.60 20.55 -20.86
C VAL A 339 -5.32 22.03 -21.17
N ASP A 340 -4.68 22.32 -22.30
CA ASP A 340 -4.45 23.70 -22.74
C ASP A 340 -5.77 24.39 -23.13
N ASP A 341 -6.73 23.68 -23.73
CA ASP A 341 -8.08 24.21 -24.04
C ASP A 341 -8.92 24.56 -22.79
N ILE A 342 -8.67 23.91 -21.66
CA ILE A 342 -9.35 24.22 -20.38
C ILE A 342 -8.67 25.41 -19.69
N ALA A 343 -7.35 25.56 -19.83
CA ALA A 343 -6.60 26.70 -19.29
C ALA A 343 -6.80 27.99 -20.11
N TYR A 344 -7.23 27.90 -21.38
CA TYR A 344 -7.40 29.02 -22.32
C TYR A 344 -8.86 29.40 -22.61
N ARG A 345 -9.84 29.10 -21.75
CA ARG A 345 -11.14 29.78 -21.84
C ARG A 345 -11.03 31.18 -21.23
N PRO A 346 -10.98 32.27 -22.03
CA PRO A 346 -11.10 33.60 -21.47
C PRO A 346 -12.44 33.68 -20.74
N MET A 347 -12.42 34.17 -19.50
CA MET A 347 -13.62 34.65 -18.82
C MET A 347 -14.18 35.79 -19.65
N ASN A 348 -15.05 35.46 -20.61
CA ASN A 348 -15.89 36.44 -21.25
C ASN A 348 -16.84 36.95 -20.17
N SER A 349 -16.54 38.15 -19.68
CA SER A 349 -17.44 39.05 -18.98
C SER A 349 -18.80 39.04 -19.66
N GLN A 350 -19.81 38.57 -18.95
CA GLN A 350 -21.20 38.85 -19.30
C GLN A 350 -21.64 40.15 -18.61
N PRO A 351 -22.52 40.93 -19.28
CA PRO A 351 -22.86 42.31 -18.92
C PRO A 351 -23.63 42.46 -17.62
#